data_AF-A0A2K9A5I8-F1
#
_entry.id   AF-A0A2K9A5I8-F1
#
_cell.length_a   1.000
_cell.length_b   1.000
_cell.length_c   1.000
_cell.angle_alpha   90.00
_cell.angle_beta   90.00
_cell.angle_gamma   90.00
#
_symmetry.space_group_name_H-M   'P 1'
#
loop_
_entity.id
_entity.type
_entity.pdbx_description
1 polymer ?
#
loop_
_entity_poly.entity_id
_entity_poly.type
_entity_poly.pdbx_seq_one_letter_code
_entity_poly.pdbx_strand_id
1 'polypeptide(L)'
;MSIFWKTQPRNVFSGKNKAKKYLKAINSESNQHTDLLRLYVSGELEVELQKYSFDLIEVFVDKLRKDNIDLQVNLRVKNKNIGLDLFRDYYELCFYLSGCDPEEVENSIIRYEYIDFDLDVLLKKIESKLR
;
A
#
# COMPACT_ATOMS: atom_id res chain seq x y z
N MET A 1 -21.38 28.64 -10.86
CA MET A 1 -20.84 27.35 -11.34
C MET A 1 -19.45 27.19 -10.77
N SER A 2 -19.30 26.41 -9.70
CA SER A 2 -17.98 26.13 -9.12
C SER A 2 -17.27 25.11 -9.99
N ILE A 3 -16.20 25.54 -10.65
CA ILE A 3 -15.30 24.66 -11.40
C ILE A 3 -14.59 23.81 -10.35
N PHE A 4 -15.06 22.58 -10.14
CA PHE A 4 -14.32 21.57 -9.41
C PHE A 4 -13.13 21.18 -10.26
N TRP A 5 -11.98 21.80 -10.00
CA TRP A 5 -10.70 21.27 -10.43
C TRP A 5 -10.60 19.87 -9.82
N LYS A 6 -10.66 18.82 -10.65
CA LYS A 6 -10.15 17.51 -10.24
C LYS A 6 -8.67 17.74 -9.96
N THR A 7 -8.33 17.94 -8.69
CA THR A 7 -6.94 17.87 -8.23
C THR A 7 -6.40 16.54 -8.71
N GLN A 8 -5.36 16.57 -9.55
CA GLN A 8 -4.70 15.35 -9.95
C GLN A 8 -4.27 14.59 -8.69
N PRO A 9 -4.36 13.25 -8.69
CA PRO A 9 -3.91 12.44 -7.56
C PRO A 9 -2.49 12.84 -7.21
N ARG A 10 -2.26 13.20 -5.95
CA ARG A 10 -0.89 13.36 -5.46
C ARG A 10 -0.36 11.94 -5.30
N ASN A 11 0.59 11.56 -6.13
CA ASN A 11 1.18 10.22 -6.09
C ASN A 11 2.62 10.32 -5.59
N VAL A 12 2.95 9.58 -4.54
CA VAL A 12 4.29 9.57 -3.93
C VAL A 12 4.80 8.15 -3.85
N PHE A 13 5.91 7.86 -4.53
CA PHE A 13 6.53 6.53 -4.51
C PHE A 13 7.98 6.66 -4.05
N SER A 14 8.31 6.07 -2.90
CA SER A 14 9.64 6.24 -2.30
C SER A 14 10.24 4.94 -1.77
N GLY A 15 11.56 4.82 -1.90
CA GLY A 15 12.30 3.67 -1.40
C GLY A 15 12.53 2.53 -2.41
N LYS A 16 12.23 2.70 -3.70
CA LYS A 16 12.57 1.72 -4.77
C LYS A 16 14.01 1.22 -4.72
N ASN A 17 14.98 2.09 -4.46
CA ASN A 17 16.38 1.70 -4.33
C ASN A 17 16.65 0.77 -3.14
N LYS A 18 15.90 0.91 -2.04
CA LYS A 18 15.98 0.00 -0.88
C LYS A 18 15.42 -1.37 -1.26
N ALA A 19 14.24 -1.41 -1.88
CA ALA A 19 13.64 -2.64 -2.39
C ALA A 19 14.54 -3.38 -3.38
N LYS A 20 15.13 -2.65 -4.33
CA LYS A 20 16.07 -3.21 -5.30
C LYS A 20 17.33 -3.80 -4.64
N LYS A 21 17.84 -3.19 -3.57
CA LYS A 21 19.00 -3.72 -2.82
C LYS A 21 18.62 -4.97 -2.03
N TYR A 22 17.47 -4.96 -1.36
CA TYR A 22 16.96 -6.12 -0.62
C TYR A 22 16.74 -7.33 -1.53
N LEU A 23 16.03 -7.14 -2.66
CA LEU A 23 15.77 -8.19 -3.64
C LEU A 23 17.05 -8.82 -4.22
N LYS A 24 18.16 -8.07 -4.27
CA LYS A 24 19.48 -8.60 -4.68
C LYS A 24 20.19 -9.40 -3.60
N ALA A 25 19.89 -9.14 -2.32
CA ALA A 25 20.54 -9.76 -1.18
C ALA A 25 19.89 -11.10 -0.79
N ILE A 26 18.59 -11.26 -1.03
CA ILE A 26 17.88 -12.50 -0.79
C ILE A 26 18.10 -13.49 -1.95
N ASN A 27 18.40 -14.75 -1.61
CA ASN A 27 18.59 -15.82 -2.60
C ASN A 27 17.22 -16.26 -3.16
N SER A 28 16.79 -15.64 -4.26
CA SER A 28 15.86 -16.11 -5.31
C SER A 28 14.52 -16.79 -4.97
N GLU A 29 14.19 -17.08 -3.71
CA GLU A 29 12.93 -17.70 -3.33
C GLU A 29 11.79 -16.70 -3.58
N SER A 30 11.04 -16.96 -4.64
CA SER A 30 9.81 -16.24 -4.93
C SER A 30 8.77 -16.61 -3.87
N ASN A 31 8.26 -15.57 -3.25
CA ASN A 31 7.06 -15.58 -2.44
C ASN A 31 6.28 -14.29 -2.73
N GLN A 32 5.03 -14.26 -2.30
CA GLN A 32 4.08 -13.16 -2.57
C GLN A 32 4.67 -11.79 -2.21
N HIS A 33 5.35 -11.68 -1.07
CA HIS A 33 6.00 -10.44 -0.65
C HIS A 33 7.13 -10.02 -1.62
N THR A 34 8.03 -10.93 -1.99
CA THR A 34 9.10 -10.61 -2.95
C THR A 34 8.57 -10.29 -4.34
N ASP A 35 7.47 -10.89 -4.76
CA ASP A 35 6.83 -10.62 -6.05
C ASP A 35 6.20 -9.22 -6.04
N LEU A 36 5.55 -8.81 -4.93
CA LEU A 36 5.05 -7.45 -4.74
C LEU A 36 6.18 -6.41 -4.78
N LEU A 37 7.30 -6.68 -4.12
CA LEU A 37 8.47 -5.80 -4.19
C LEU A 37 9.03 -5.70 -5.62
N ARG A 38 8.98 -6.79 -6.41
CA ARG A 38 9.38 -6.76 -7.83
C ARG A 38 8.43 -5.90 -8.66
N LEU A 39 7.11 -6.05 -8.48
CA LEU A 39 6.10 -5.19 -9.12
C LEU A 39 6.29 -3.72 -8.76
N TYR A 40 6.62 -3.43 -7.51
CA TYR A 40 6.93 -2.08 -7.05
C TYR A 40 8.20 -1.51 -7.72
N VAL A 41 9.26 -2.31 -7.80
CA VAL A 41 10.53 -1.91 -8.44
C VAL A 41 10.38 -1.73 -9.95
N SER A 42 9.58 -2.58 -10.62
CA SER A 42 9.31 -2.46 -12.07
C SER A 42 8.39 -1.28 -12.40
N GLY A 43 7.60 -0.80 -11.45
CA GLY A 43 6.61 0.25 -11.64
C GLY A 43 5.22 -0.29 -12.04
N GLU A 44 5.07 -1.59 -12.24
CA GLU A 44 3.78 -2.23 -12.55
C GLU A 44 2.76 -2.00 -11.43
N LEU A 45 3.20 -2.01 -10.17
CA LEU A 45 2.33 -1.69 -9.04
C LEU A 45 1.75 -0.27 -9.14
N GLU A 46 2.55 0.69 -9.60
CA GLU A 46 2.11 2.10 -9.74
C GLU A 46 1.05 2.23 -10.83
N VAL A 47 1.24 1.52 -11.94
CA VAL A 47 0.27 1.45 -13.04
C VAL A 47 -1.03 0.80 -12.57
N GLU A 48 -0.95 -0.28 -11.78
CA GLU A 48 -2.13 -0.96 -11.25
C GLU A 48 -2.94 -0.06 -10.32
N LEU A 49 -2.28 0.59 -9.37
CA LEU A 49 -2.91 1.50 -8.40
C LEU A 49 -3.59 2.69 -9.08
N GLN A 50 -3.03 3.21 -10.17
CA GLN A 50 -3.59 4.33 -10.93
C GLN A 50 -4.87 4.00 -11.69
N LYS A 51 -5.25 2.73 -11.84
CA LYS A 51 -6.55 2.33 -12.43
C LYS A 51 -7.73 2.64 -11.50
N TYR A 52 -7.46 2.87 -10.22
CA TYR A 52 -8.47 3.07 -9.19
C TYR A 52 -8.68 4.56 -8.88
N SER A 53 -9.87 4.90 -8.38
CA SER A 53 -10.30 6.31 -8.19
C SER A 53 -9.84 6.90 -6.85
N PHE A 54 -8.55 6.85 -6.55
CA PHE A 54 -7.96 7.45 -5.34
C PHE A 54 -7.49 8.89 -5.57
N ASP A 55 -7.70 9.76 -4.58
CA ASP A 55 -7.25 11.17 -4.59
C ASP A 55 -5.79 11.35 -4.15
N LEU A 56 -5.25 10.36 -3.45
CA LEU A 56 -3.85 10.27 -3.03
C LEU A 56 -3.47 8.79 -2.98
N ILE A 57 -2.31 8.47 -3.55
CA ILE A 57 -1.68 7.16 -3.50
C ILE A 57 -0.26 7.38 -3.05
N GLU A 58 0.11 6.80 -1.92
CA GLU A 58 1.48 6.84 -1.45
C GLU A 58 1.99 5.43 -1.21
N VAL A 59 3.19 5.13 -1.71
CA VAL A 59 3.83 3.85 -1.51
C VAL A 59 5.23 4.07 -0.96
N PHE A 60 5.48 3.50 0.21
CA PHE A 60 6.73 3.64 0.94
C PHE A 60 7.34 2.27 1.18
N VAL A 61 8.65 2.18 1.01
CA VAL A 61 9.43 1.05 1.52
C VAL A 61 9.94 1.41 2.89
N ASP A 62 9.33 0.82 3.92
CA ASP A 62 9.81 0.94 5.27
C ASP A 62 10.82 -0.18 5.61
N LYS A 63 11.77 0.13 6.49
CA LYS A 63 12.78 -0.83 6.94
C LYS A 63 12.46 -1.25 8.37
N LEU A 64 12.05 -2.51 8.54
CA LEU A 64 11.94 -3.10 9.87
C LEU A 64 13.30 -3.45 10.47
N ARG A 65 13.27 -3.78 11.77
CA ARG A 65 14.40 -4.36 12.49
C ARG A 65 14.81 -5.69 11.82
N LYS A 66 16.13 -5.92 11.68
CA LYS A 66 16.77 -7.12 11.08
C LYS A 66 16.75 -7.23 9.54
N ASP A 67 16.90 -6.10 8.83
CA ASP A 67 17.08 -6.04 7.36
C ASP A 67 15.91 -6.54 6.50
N ASN A 68 14.75 -6.80 7.11
CA ASN A 68 13.51 -6.94 6.37
C ASN A 68 13.00 -5.56 5.96
N ILE A 69 12.38 -5.52 4.78
CA ILE A 69 11.69 -4.33 4.30
C ILE A 69 10.23 -4.68 4.09
N ASP A 70 9.35 -3.72 4.33
CA ASP A 70 7.93 -3.87 4.04
C ASP A 70 7.49 -2.81 3.06
N LEU A 71 6.35 -3.07 2.42
CA LEU A 71 5.73 -2.16 1.48
C LEU A 71 4.46 -1.61 2.10
N GLN A 72 4.47 -0.33 2.44
CA GLN A 72 3.30 0.39 2.91
C GLN A 72 2.61 1.08 1.73
N VAL A 73 1.30 0.95 1.65
CA VAL A 73 0.44 1.61 0.68
C VAL A 73 -0.61 2.42 1.43
N ASN A 74 -0.57 3.74 1.27
CA ASN A 74 -1.58 4.65 1.81
C ASN A 74 -2.47 5.16 0.68
N LEU A 75 -3.78 5.00 0.86
CA LEU A 75 -4.80 5.36 -0.12
C LEU A 75 -5.78 6.33 0.49
N ARG A 76 -6.20 7.35 -0.26
CA ARG A 76 -7.22 8.31 0.19
C ARG A 76 -8.31 8.53 -0.84
N VAL A 77 -9.53 8.64 -0.35
CA VAL A 77 -10.68 9.19 -1.09
C VAL A 77 -11.41 10.18 -0.20
N LYS A 78 -11.48 11.44 -0.61
CA LYS A 78 -12.03 12.56 0.17
C LYS A 78 -11.35 12.65 1.55
N ASN A 79 -12.09 12.42 2.63
CA ASN A 79 -11.63 12.42 4.02
C ASN A 79 -11.40 11.02 4.59
N LYS A 80 -11.60 9.96 3.79
CA LYS A 80 -11.37 8.57 4.18
C LYS A 80 -9.98 8.14 3.74
N ASN A 81 -9.21 7.57 4.67
CA ASN A 81 -7.87 7.07 4.43
C ASN A 81 -7.82 5.57 4.72
N ILE A 82 -6.89 4.90 4.06
CA ILE A 82 -6.51 3.52 4.32
C ILE A 82 -4.99 3.43 4.43
N GLY A 83 -4.53 2.73 5.46
CA GLY A 83 -3.19 2.18 5.53
C GLY A 83 -3.23 0.69 5.22
N LEU A 84 -2.35 0.25 4.33
CA LEU A 84 -2.13 -1.15 4.00
C LEU A 84 -0.63 -1.46 4.10
N ASP A 85 -0.24 -2.24 5.09
CA ASP A 85 1.14 -2.65 5.30
C ASP A 85 1.34 -4.10 4.87
N LEU A 86 2.19 -4.33 3.87
CA LEU A 86 2.44 -5.64 3.26
C LEU A 86 3.74 -6.23 3.84
N PHE A 87 3.59 -7.02 4.90
CA PHE A 87 4.70 -7.75 5.53
C PHE A 87 5.02 -9.02 4.73
N ARG A 88 5.93 -9.84 5.26
CA ARG A 88 6.42 -11.06 4.57
C ARG A 88 5.41 -12.20 4.57
N ASP A 89 4.63 -12.33 5.64
CA ASP A 89 3.76 -13.46 5.95
C ASP A 89 2.29 -13.04 6.18
N TYR A 90 2.05 -11.75 6.41
CA TYR A 90 0.73 -11.17 6.57
C TYR A 90 0.67 -9.76 6.00
N TYR A 91 -0.53 -9.18 5.97
CA TYR A 91 -0.72 -7.75 5.78
C TYR A 91 -1.66 -7.18 6.83
N GLU A 92 -1.47 -5.90 7.14
CA GLU A 92 -2.33 -5.14 8.05
C GLU A 92 -3.10 -4.09 7.27
N LEU A 93 -4.37 -3.91 7.62
CA LEU A 93 -5.28 -2.99 6.95
C LEU A 93 -6.07 -2.20 7.99
N CYS A 94 -6.11 -0.88 7.85
CA CYS A 94 -6.95 -0.01 8.67
C CYS A 94 -7.71 1.01 7.80
N PHE A 95 -8.89 1.42 8.26
CA PHE A 95 -9.67 2.52 7.67
C PHE A 95 -9.80 3.62 8.71
N TYR A 96 -9.44 4.85 8.36
CA TYR A 96 -9.47 5.95 9.31
C TYR A 96 -9.85 7.28 8.65
N LEU A 97 -10.39 8.20 9.45
CA LEU A 97 -10.69 9.55 9.02
C LEU A 97 -9.52 10.48 9.34
N SER A 98 -9.41 11.57 8.58
CA SER A 98 -8.45 12.62 8.96
C SER A 98 -8.83 13.20 10.32
N GLY A 99 -7.88 13.23 11.25
CA GLY A 99 -8.07 13.72 12.62
C GLY A 99 -8.39 12.63 13.65
N CYS A 100 -8.37 11.34 13.29
CA CYS A 100 -8.38 10.26 14.27
C CYS A 100 -7.11 10.29 15.13
N ASP A 101 -7.25 9.95 16.40
CA ASP A 101 -6.12 9.80 17.31
C ASP A 101 -5.33 8.52 16.98
N PRO A 102 -4.01 8.48 17.24
CA PRO A 102 -3.19 7.29 16.95
C PRO A 102 -3.73 6.01 17.57
N GLU A 103 -4.27 6.07 18.79
CA GLU A 103 -4.86 4.93 19.49
C GLU A 103 -6.12 4.40 18.78
N GLU A 104 -6.94 5.29 18.20
CA GLU A 104 -8.10 4.87 17.42
C GLU A 104 -7.68 4.13 16.14
N VAL A 105 -6.60 4.61 15.50
CA VAL A 105 -6.04 3.97 14.31
C VAL A 105 -5.50 2.59 14.68
N GLU A 106 -4.68 2.49 15.72
CA GLU A 106 -4.09 1.23 16.19
C GLU A 106 -5.18 0.19 16.51
N ASN A 107 -6.25 0.59 17.21
CA ASN A 107 -7.37 -0.28 17.54
C ASN A 107 -8.22 -0.71 16.32
N SER A 108 -8.06 -0.04 15.18
CA SER A 108 -8.77 -0.35 13.93
C SER A 108 -8.00 -1.29 12.99
N ILE A 109 -6.75 -1.62 13.32
CA ILE A 109 -5.88 -2.45 12.49
C ILE A 109 -6.43 -3.89 12.45
N ILE A 110 -6.61 -4.40 11.24
CA ILE A 110 -6.99 -5.79 10.99
C ILE A 110 -5.84 -6.49 10.27
N ARG A 111 -5.35 -7.58 10.88
CA ARG A 111 -4.31 -8.43 10.30
C ARG A 111 -4.90 -9.59 9.51
N TYR A 112 -4.31 -9.90 8.36
CA TYR A 112 -4.65 -11.02 7.50
C TYR A 112 -3.41 -11.79 7.06
N GLU A 113 -3.41 -13.10 7.23
CA GLU A 113 -2.35 -13.97 6.71
C GLU A 113 -2.48 -14.16 5.19
N TYR A 114 -1.35 -14.41 4.54
CA TYR A 114 -1.27 -14.70 3.11
C TYR A 114 -1.77 -16.11 2.75
N ILE A 115 -3.09 -16.32 2.77
CA ILE A 115 -3.69 -17.60 2.38
C ILE A 115 -3.97 -17.65 0.88
N ASP A 116 -4.54 -16.58 0.30
CA ASP A 116 -4.88 -16.45 -1.12
C ASP A 116 -4.73 -14.97 -1.57
N PHE A 117 -3.54 -14.40 -1.36
CA PHE A 117 -3.35 -12.97 -1.61
C PHE A 117 -3.42 -12.64 -3.10
N ASP A 118 -4.46 -11.87 -3.45
CA ASP A 118 -4.63 -11.26 -4.76
C ASP A 118 -4.77 -9.74 -4.59
N LEU A 119 -3.74 -9.03 -5.05
CA LEU A 119 -3.64 -7.58 -4.93
C LEU A 119 -4.80 -6.87 -5.67
N ASP A 120 -5.20 -7.34 -6.85
CA ASP A 120 -6.28 -6.71 -7.63
C ASP A 120 -7.63 -6.89 -6.93
N VAL A 121 -7.89 -8.09 -6.42
CA VAL A 121 -9.10 -8.36 -5.62
C VAL A 121 -9.12 -7.51 -4.35
N LEU A 122 -7.99 -7.37 -3.66
CA LEU A 122 -7.87 -6.52 -2.48
C LEU A 122 -8.16 -5.06 -2.80
N LEU A 123 -7.54 -4.50 -3.83
CA LEU A 123 -7.73 -3.10 -4.24
C LEU A 123 -9.18 -2.81 -4.65
N LYS A 124 -9.84 -3.71 -5.39
CA LYS A 124 -11.28 -3.61 -5.70
C LYS A 124 -12.15 -3.64 -4.45
N LYS A 125 -11.84 -4.51 -3.49
CA LYS A 125 -12.56 -4.59 -2.21
C LYS A 125 -12.38 -3.31 -1.39
N ILE A 126 -11.18 -2.74 -1.37
CA ILE A 126 -10.89 -1.47 -0.69
C ILE A 126 -11.65 -0.32 -1.36
N GLU A 127 -11.57 -0.20 -2.69
CA GLU A 127 -12.27 0.85 -3.44
C GLU A 127 -13.79 0.78 -3.22
N SER A 128 -14.38 -0.41 -3.23
CA SER A 128 -15.83 -0.57 -3.01
C SER A 128 -16.29 -0.17 -1.60
N LYS A 129 -15.45 -0.31 -0.57
CA LYS A 129 -15.75 0.15 0.79
C LYS A 129 -15.66 1.68 0.97
N LEU A 130 -14.93 2.36 0.08
CA LEU A 130 -14.72 3.79 0.16
C LEU A 130 -15.78 4.62 -0.57
N ARG A 131 -16.38 4.06 -1.62
CA ARG A 131 -17.47 4.67 -2.39
C ARG A 131 -18.73 4.82 -1.54
#